data_AF-A0A355GMR9-F1
#
_entry.id   AF-A0A355GMR9-F1
#
_cell.length_a   1.000
_cell.length_b   1.000
_cell.length_c   1.000
_cell.angle_alpha   90.00
_cell.angle_beta   90.00
_cell.angle_gamma   90.00
#
_symmetry.space_group_name_H-M   'P 1'
#
loop_
_entity.id
_entity.type
_entity.pdbx_description
1 polymer ?
#
loop_
_entity_poly.entity_id
_entity_poly.type
_entity_poly.pdbx_seq_one_letter_code
_entity_poly.pdbx_strand_id
1 'polypeptide(L)' 'MKAGDPEEEGGGAAPDFNGYGSEKWLTDFIRKPGAERFYGDKNIMPSFEESKLSKHDLNLLVKWMRGEWQRPEQEK' A
#
# COMPACT_ATOMS: atom_id res chain seq x y z
N MET A 1 17.65 8.23 4.72
CA MET A 1 18.21 7.17 5.59
C MET A 1 18.16 5.86 4.84
N LYS A 2 19.32 5.18 4.72
CA LYS A 2 19.49 3.76 5.03
C LYS A 2 20.88 3.66 5.67
N ALA A 3 21.00 2.93 6.76
CA ALA A 3 22.17 2.08 6.90
C ALA A 3 21.63 0.66 6.74
N GLY A 4 21.88 0.07 5.58
CA GLY A 4 21.79 -1.37 5.37
C GLY A 4 23.19 -1.83 4.99
N ASP A 5 23.96 -2.19 6.03
CA ASP A 5 25.35 -2.69 6.14
C ASP A 5 26.52 -2.00 5.36
N PRO A 6 27.73 -1.91 5.96
CA PRO A 6 28.87 -1.16 5.41
C PRO A 6 29.43 -1.71 4.09
N GLU A 7 29.14 -2.97 3.77
CA GLU A 7 29.44 -3.62 2.51
C GLU A 7 28.28 -4.61 2.24
N GLU A 8 27.64 -4.51 1.09
CA GLU A 8 26.30 -5.01 0.80
C GLU A 8 26.29 -6.48 0.30
N GLU A 9 25.30 -7.29 0.68
CA GLU A 9 24.47 -8.07 -0.25
C GLU A 9 23.19 -8.53 0.48
N GLY A 10 22.12 -7.77 0.23
CA GLY A 10 20.86 -7.75 1.00
C GLY A 10 20.33 -6.32 1.26
N GLY A 11 21.06 -5.28 0.80
CA GLY A 11 20.93 -3.87 1.18
C GLY A 11 19.99 -3.00 0.35
N GLY A 12 18.87 -3.51 -0.14
CA GLY A 12 17.83 -2.62 -0.70
C GLY A 12 17.26 -1.68 0.38
N ALA A 13 16.88 -0.45 0.01
CA ALA A 13 15.99 0.36 0.82
C ALA A 13 14.74 -0.47 1.14
N ALA A 14 14.46 -0.67 2.43
CA ALA A 14 13.25 -1.38 2.83
C ALA A 14 12.05 -0.48 2.53
N PRO A 15 10.87 -1.05 2.21
CA PRO A 15 9.65 -0.28 2.13
C PRO A 15 9.40 0.52 3.41
N ASP A 16 8.91 1.74 3.24
CA ASP A 16 8.44 2.58 4.32
C ASP A 16 7.11 2.05 4.87
N PHE A 17 7.18 1.51 6.09
CA PHE A 17 6.02 1.01 6.83
C PHE A 17 5.36 2.06 7.73
N ASN A 18 5.79 3.32 7.69
CA ASN A 18 5.12 4.35 8.47
C ASN A 18 3.66 4.50 8.03
N GLY A 19 2.74 4.29 8.98
CA GLY A 19 1.32 4.27 8.70
C GLY A 19 0.88 3.05 7.88
N TYR A 20 1.60 1.94 7.91
CA TYR A 20 1.20 0.69 7.26
C TYR A 20 -0.25 0.32 7.57
N GLY A 21 -1.02 -0.02 6.53
CA GLY A 21 -2.44 -0.32 6.65
C GLY A 21 -3.36 0.90 6.82
N SER A 22 -2.82 2.12 7.01
CA SER A 22 -3.61 3.37 6.98
C SER A 22 -4.32 3.57 5.64
N GLU A 23 -5.41 4.34 5.61
CA GLU A 23 -6.11 4.70 4.37
C GLU A 23 -5.14 5.31 3.34
N LYS A 24 -4.33 6.27 3.79
CA LYS A 24 -3.29 6.89 2.96
C LYS A 24 -2.27 5.88 2.44
N TRP A 25 -1.74 5.03 3.32
CA TRP A 25 -0.71 4.06 2.93
C TRP A 25 -1.25 3.07 1.90
N LEU A 26 -2.45 2.51 2.11
CA LEU A 26 -3.09 1.59 1.17
C LEU A 26 -3.42 2.26 -0.16
N THR A 27 -3.95 3.49 -0.12
CA THR A 27 -4.26 4.27 -1.32
C THR A 27 -3.01 4.51 -2.16
N ASP A 28 -1.94 5.01 -1.54
CA ASP A 28 -0.67 5.28 -2.23
C ASP A 28 -0.04 3.99 -2.79
N PHE A 29 -0.13 2.89 -2.02
CA PHE A 29 0.43 1.59 -2.40
C PHE A 29 -0.29 0.96 -3.59
N ILE A 30 -1.62 0.95 -3.60
CA ILE A 30 -2.42 0.40 -4.72
C ILE A 30 -2.20 1.21 -6.00
N ARG A 31 -2.07 2.55 -5.88
CA ARG A 31 -1.79 3.43 -7.01
C ARG A 31 -0.40 3.24 -7.58
N LYS A 32 0.63 3.14 -6.73
CA LYS A 32 2.03 3.11 -7.18
C LYS A 32 2.90 2.21 -6.30
N PRO A 33 2.75 0.87 -6.38
CA PRO A 33 3.52 -0.05 -5.55
C PRO A 33 5.03 -0.02 -5.84
N GLY A 34 5.43 0.45 -7.02
CA GLY A 34 6.82 0.69 -7.42
C GLY A 34 7.39 2.06 -7.05
N ALA A 35 6.74 2.84 -6.19
CA ALA A 35 7.37 4.07 -5.68
C ALA A 35 8.63 3.73 -4.85
N GLU A 36 9.61 4.64 -4.81
CA GLU A 36 10.88 4.46 -4.06
C GLU A 36 10.66 4.14 -2.58
N ARG A 37 9.66 4.78 -1.95
CA ARG A 37 9.25 4.48 -0.57
C ARG A 37 8.63 3.10 -0.38
N PHE A 38 8.36 2.34 -1.43
CA PHE A 38 7.83 0.99 -1.38
C PHE A 38 8.88 0.01 -1.91
N TYR A 39 8.59 -0.66 -3.03
CA TYR A 39 9.47 -1.68 -3.59
C TYR A 39 10.38 -1.16 -4.71
N GLY A 40 10.20 0.10 -5.15
CA GLY A 40 11.02 0.71 -6.20
C GLY A 40 11.11 -0.19 -7.45
N ASP A 41 12.32 -0.32 -7.97
CA ASP A 41 12.64 -1.15 -9.15
C ASP A 41 12.47 -2.66 -8.91
N LYS A 42 12.37 -3.10 -7.65
CA LYS A 42 12.12 -4.50 -7.28
C LYS A 42 10.63 -4.84 -7.30
N ASN A 43 9.76 -3.87 -7.58
CA ASN A 43 8.32 -4.09 -7.62
C ASN A 43 7.90 -4.90 -8.85
N ILE A 44 7.14 -5.97 -8.61
CA ILE A 44 6.49 -6.77 -9.65
C ILE A 44 4.95 -6.67 -9.61
N MET A 45 4.39 -5.90 -8.67
CA MET A 45 2.94 -5.69 -8.58
C MET A 45 2.48 -4.66 -9.62
N PRO A 46 1.34 -4.87 -10.30
CA PRO A 46 0.80 -3.89 -11.23
C PRO A 46 0.27 -2.66 -10.48
N SER A 47 0.49 -1.47 -11.06
CA SER A 47 -0.22 -0.26 -10.63
C SER A 47 -1.69 -0.31 -11.08
N PHE A 48 -2.58 0.07 -10.16
CA PHE A 48 -3.98 0.32 -10.46
C PHE A 48 -4.18 1.83 -10.61
N GLU A 49 -3.90 2.33 -11.82
CA GLU A 49 -4.15 3.73 -12.21
C GLU A 49 -5.65 4.06 -12.21
N GLU A 50 -5.99 5.34 -12.27
CA GLU A 50 -7.39 5.82 -12.26
C GLU A 50 -8.25 5.20 -13.37
N SER A 51 -7.65 4.85 -14.51
CA SER A 51 -8.32 4.17 -15.63
C SER A 51 -8.70 2.71 -15.36
N LYS A 52 -8.06 2.06 -14.39
CA LYS A 52 -8.33 0.66 -13.98
C LYS A 52 -9.17 0.57 -12.72
N LEU A 53 -9.02 1.53 -11.83
CA LEU A 53 -9.71 1.59 -10.55
C LEU A 53 -10.05 3.05 -10.26
N SER A 54 -11.33 3.40 -10.32
CA SER A 54 -11.76 4.76 -10.04
C SER A 54 -11.41 5.16 -8.60
N LYS A 55 -11.28 6.45 -8.32
CA LYS A 55 -11.09 6.96 -6.96
C LYS A 55 -12.22 6.52 -6.03
N HIS A 56 -13.45 6.45 -6.53
CA HIS A 56 -14.59 5.99 -5.74
C HIS A 56 -14.42 4.53 -5.30
N ASP A 57 -14.10 3.65 -6.25
CA ASP A 57 -13.95 2.22 -5.98
C ASP A 57 -12.71 1.93 -5.13
N LEU A 58 -11.61 2.68 -5.35
CA LEU A 58 -10.43 2.59 -4.50
C LEU A 58 -10.77 2.93 -3.04
N ASN A 59 -11.53 4.00 -2.82
CA ASN A 59 -11.93 4.39 -1.46
C ASN A 59 -12.82 3.33 -0.80
N LEU A 60 -13.74 2.72 -1.56
CA LEU A 60 -14.57 1.61 -1.07
C LEU A 60 -13.71 0.39 -0.72
N LEU A 61 -12.79 0.00 -1.59
CA LEU A 61 -11.87 -1.11 -1.37
C LEU A 61 -11.00 -0.88 -0.14
N VAL A 62 -10.42 0.32 0.01
CA VAL A 62 -9.56 0.63 1.16
C VAL A 62 -10.33 0.59 2.47
N LYS A 63 -11.55 1.14 2.52
CA LYS A 63 -12.44 1.01 3.69
C LYS A 63 -12.77 -0.45 3.99
N TRP A 64 -13.04 -1.24 2.96
CA TRP A 64 -13.26 -2.67 3.08
C TRP A 64 -12.01 -3.45 3.54
N MET A 65 -10.80 -3.03 3.19
CA MET A 65 -9.59 -3.67 3.74
C MET A 65 -9.38 -3.31 5.21
N ARG A 66 -9.88 -2.16 5.65
CA ARG A 66 -9.63 -1.59 6.99
C ARG A 66 -10.66 -1.94 8.06
N GLY A 67 -11.74 -2.62 7.72
CA GLY A 67 -12.83 -2.88 8.69
C GLY A 67 -13.92 -1.81 8.69
N GLU A 68 -13.80 -0.78 7.86
CA GLU A 68 -14.55 0.48 7.94
C GLU A 68 -15.80 0.46 7.05
N TRP A 69 -16.54 -0.65 7.05
CA TRP A 69 -17.82 -0.78 6.37
C TRP A 69 -18.95 -0.99 7.37
N GLN A 70 -20.17 -0.61 6.98
CA GLN A 70 -21.36 -0.89 7.77
C GLN A 70 -21.53 -2.41 7.89
N ARG A 71 -21.39 -2.95 9.11
CA ARG A 71 -21.81 -4.33 9.37
C ARG A 71 -23.30 -4.32 9.69
N PRO A 72 -24.09 -5.27 9.16
CA PRO A 72 -25.42 -5.49 9.69
C PRO A 72 -25.30 -5.80 11.18
N GLU A 73 -26.24 -5.28 11.96
CA GLU A 73 -26.34 -5.59 13.38
C GLU A 73 -26.48 -7.10 13.52
N GLN A 74 -25.61 -7.75 14.31
CA GLN A 74 -25.71 -9.18 14.51
C GLN A 74 -27.05 -9.47 15.20
N GLU A 75 -27.96 -10.18 14.52
CA GLU A 75 -29.10 -10.78 15.20
C GLU A 75 -28.53 -11.71 16.28
N LYS A 76 -28.94 -11.46 17.53
CA LYS A 76 -28.50 -12.18 18.72
C LYS A 76 -29.13 -13.56 18.80
#